data_AF-A0A4R5KZW0-F1
#
_entry.id   AF-A0A4R5KZW0-F1
#
_cell.length_a   1.000
_cell.length_b   1.000
_cell.length_c   1.000
_cell.angle_alpha   90.00
_cell.angle_beta   90.00
_cell.angle_gamma   90.00
#
_symmetry.space_group_name_H-M   'P 1'
#
loop_
_entity.id
_entity.type
_entity.pdbx_description
1 polymer ?
#
loop_
_entity_poly.entity_id
_entity_poly.type
_entity_poly.pdbx_seq_one_letter_code
_entity_poly.pdbx_strand_id
1 'polypeptide(L)'
;MTTKQANFHRSEIAPMLPPVKCKQHQSKSKIATGGQQIMETYSFEQEELSMNTATDFRNIYFAPVIQESVSGRMSQDPFLQWALINMNQLNVPLVEGLASNLKMLTDAGKQYLEELLKVLSEGDSTEDLVIALKNSFYSEIGDISPTNYHSLVQNGYSGEVPYGGFGSPAENILRSIKEVKKRNRGISEARGKIEVNSNIFASFVLRRMFLVQLENGQIYVYTNSGYYIEMSDRLLRTICREILHDAEPNIWKKKYETEYIEALKREIPYVKSMNPEPKYLNLRSGMLGLYSRELVSHHPKFLSTFQIPIAYDSKAECPVFINFLHDIFDGDEERVNLVQEWMGYCFLNEIKIQASLICLGGGSNGKSVLAEIIRNLIGVENVSNVPLNALNGRFGLQNLPGKLVNISAENELSKKFNTQNFKMLTSGDAVNVEQKYTPSFNTSLVVKSIILLNSMMDTDDLSNGFFRRLIILPFNKTYRELKAGETPVAGVAYMDKTLTDKLLKELPGILVFALEGLARLIENDFNLTRSKACDHALDKYKNELNPVAEFVIEQVYEDDAAVTLRSSFKDDFNRWAKENGFEKVSNSRKFMDLFKRVLEEYKMPYQEGKINGYWYIKGLGVRL
;
A
#
# COMPACT_ATOMS: atom_id res chain seq x y z
N MET A 1 -49.61 2.67 44.84
CA MET A 1 -49.28 3.81 43.96
C MET A 1 -48.09 3.37 43.10
N THR A 2 -48.27 2.62 41.99
CA THR A 2 -48.44 3.09 40.59
C THR A 2 -47.46 4.23 40.24
N THR A 3 -46.48 4.06 39.35
CA THR A 3 -46.58 3.93 37.87
C THR A 3 -45.27 3.33 37.29
N LYS A 4 -45.23 2.21 36.55
CA LYS A 4 -45.37 2.00 35.08
C LYS A 4 -44.55 2.92 34.14
N GLN A 5 -43.55 2.34 33.45
CA GLN A 5 -43.16 2.53 32.03
C GLN A 5 -42.03 1.51 31.71
N ALA A 6 -42.27 0.37 31.07
CA ALA A 6 -42.51 0.09 29.64
C ALA A 6 -41.23 -0.07 28.80
N ASN A 7 -40.95 -1.34 28.49
CA ASN A 7 -40.07 -1.98 27.50
C ASN A 7 -39.64 -1.16 26.28
N PHE A 8 -38.41 -1.40 25.79
CA PHE A 8 -38.15 -1.86 24.41
C PHE A 8 -36.76 -2.55 24.33
N HIS A 9 -36.74 -3.87 24.43
CA HIS A 9 -35.66 -4.70 23.89
C HIS A 9 -35.81 -4.75 22.37
N ARG A 10 -34.82 -4.25 21.62
CA ARG A 10 -34.67 -4.61 20.20
C ARG A 10 -33.65 -5.74 20.08
N SER A 11 -34.19 -6.93 19.86
CA SER A 11 -33.51 -8.06 19.24
C SER A 11 -33.32 -7.77 17.75
N GLU A 12 -32.08 -7.61 17.30
CA GLU A 12 -31.74 -7.77 15.88
C GLU A 12 -30.86 -9.01 15.75
N ILE A 13 -31.52 -10.08 15.31
CA ILE A 13 -30.93 -11.35 14.90
C ILE A 13 -30.38 -11.12 13.50
N ALA A 14 -29.07 -11.04 13.35
CA ALA A 14 -28.40 -11.17 12.06
C ALA A 14 -28.41 -12.66 11.65
N PRO A 15 -28.78 -13.02 10.41
CA PRO A 15 -28.68 -14.41 9.97
C PRO A 15 -27.21 -14.78 9.78
N MET A 16 -26.67 -15.57 10.71
CA MET A 16 -25.40 -16.28 10.55
C MET A 16 -25.56 -17.33 9.44
N LEU A 17 -24.74 -17.23 8.39
CA LEU A 17 -24.52 -18.33 7.45
C LEU A 17 -23.67 -19.41 8.13
N PRO A 18 -24.05 -20.70 8.08
CA PRO A 18 -23.26 -21.77 8.70
C PRO A 18 -21.98 -22.07 7.91
N PRO A 19 -20.91 -22.56 8.57
CA PRO A 19 -19.63 -22.83 7.93
C PRO A 19 -19.70 -24.05 7.01
N VAL A 20 -19.25 -23.87 5.77
CA VAL A 20 -19.05 -24.97 4.81
C VAL A 20 -17.87 -25.81 5.28
N LYS A 21 -18.14 -27.02 5.77
CA LYS A 21 -17.13 -28.04 6.05
C LYS A 21 -16.56 -28.55 4.72
N CYS A 22 -15.33 -28.17 4.41
CA CYS A 22 -14.58 -28.73 3.29
C CYS A 22 -14.12 -30.16 3.66
N LYS A 23 -14.79 -31.18 3.14
CA LYS A 23 -14.34 -32.58 3.25
C LYS A 23 -13.24 -32.80 2.22
N GLN A 24 -12.02 -33.06 2.70
CA GLN A 24 -10.92 -33.58 1.89
C GLN A 24 -11.29 -34.97 1.36
N HIS A 25 -11.53 -35.09 0.05
CA HIS A 25 -11.49 -36.37 -0.64
C HIS A 25 -10.06 -36.63 -1.11
N GLN A 26 -9.40 -37.59 -0.45
CA GLN A 26 -8.22 -38.25 -0.98
C GLN A 26 -8.66 -39.14 -2.15
N SER A 27 -8.16 -38.88 -3.35
CA SER A 27 -8.16 -39.86 -4.44
C SER A 27 -6.72 -40.09 -4.90
N LYS A 28 -6.18 -41.27 -4.57
CA LYS A 28 -4.98 -41.84 -5.21
C LYS A 28 -5.38 -42.35 -6.60
N SER A 29 -4.68 -41.95 -7.65
CA SER A 29 -4.51 -42.80 -8.84
C SER A 29 -3.22 -42.50 -9.59
N LYS A 30 -2.56 -43.58 -9.99
CA LYS A 30 -1.25 -43.70 -10.64
C LYS A 30 -1.26 -43.26 -12.10
N ILE A 31 -0.17 -42.62 -12.51
CA ILE A 31 0.65 -42.81 -13.73
C ILE A 31 -0.08 -43.13 -15.05
N ALA A 32 -0.01 -42.21 -16.01
CA ALA A 32 0.29 -42.52 -17.42
C ALA A 32 0.89 -41.29 -18.13
N THR A 33 1.91 -41.56 -18.91
CA THR A 33 2.84 -40.69 -19.65
C THR A 33 2.23 -39.99 -20.87
N GLY A 34 2.73 -38.78 -21.17
CA GLY A 34 2.79 -38.24 -22.53
C GLY A 34 2.05 -36.91 -22.72
N GLY A 35 2.79 -35.83 -22.99
CA GLY A 35 2.21 -34.58 -23.49
C GLY A 35 3.06 -33.37 -23.13
N GLN A 36 3.63 -32.73 -24.15
CA GLN A 36 4.44 -31.50 -24.13
C GLN A 36 3.99 -30.46 -23.09
N GLN A 37 4.90 -30.10 -22.17
CA GLN A 37 4.80 -28.88 -21.37
C GLN A 37 5.05 -27.68 -22.28
N ILE A 38 3.98 -26.95 -22.59
CA ILE A 38 4.06 -25.58 -23.07
C ILE A 38 4.48 -24.74 -21.87
N MET A 39 5.68 -24.16 -21.94
CA MET A 39 6.17 -23.15 -21.02
C MET A 39 5.32 -21.89 -21.20
N GLU A 40 4.30 -21.71 -20.35
CA GLU A 40 3.66 -20.40 -20.18
C GLU A 40 4.63 -19.49 -19.41
N THR A 41 5.35 -18.68 -20.17
CA THR A 41 6.04 -17.49 -19.69
C THR A 41 5.01 -16.56 -19.06
N TYR A 42 5.01 -16.49 -17.72
CA TYR A 42 4.35 -15.41 -16.98
C TYR A 42 5.06 -14.09 -17.28
N SER A 43 4.59 -13.37 -18.30
CA SER A 43 4.91 -11.96 -18.50
C SER A 43 4.12 -11.15 -17.48
N PHE A 44 4.85 -10.54 -16.53
CA PHE A 44 4.36 -9.44 -15.72
C PHE A 44 4.09 -8.24 -16.65
N GLU A 45 2.88 -8.15 -17.18
CA GLU A 45 2.39 -6.89 -17.73
C GLU A 45 1.92 -6.03 -16.56
N GLN A 46 2.66 -4.94 -16.35
CA GLN A 46 2.26 -3.82 -15.53
C GLN A 46 1.01 -3.19 -16.17
N GLU A 47 -0.15 -3.39 -15.56
CA GLU A 47 -1.26 -2.46 -15.76
C GLU A 47 -0.88 -1.15 -15.04
N GLU A 48 -0.24 -0.24 -15.77
CA GLU A 48 -0.44 1.19 -15.48
C GLU A 48 -1.95 1.40 -15.43
N LEU A 49 -2.48 1.80 -14.26
CA LEU A 49 -3.88 2.14 -14.05
C LEU A 49 -4.24 3.40 -14.85
N SER A 50 -4.27 3.30 -16.18
CA SER A 50 -4.91 4.28 -17.03
C SER A 50 -6.42 4.07 -16.86
N MET A 51 -7.00 4.85 -15.94
CA MET A 51 -8.42 4.85 -15.62
C MET A 51 -9.26 5.33 -16.81
N ASN A 52 -9.48 4.47 -17.81
CA ASN A 52 -10.17 4.85 -19.05
C ASN A 52 -11.37 3.97 -19.42
N THR A 53 -11.87 3.10 -18.53
CA THR A 53 -13.17 2.46 -18.73
C THR A 53 -14.06 2.51 -17.48
N ALA A 54 -15.38 2.70 -17.67
CA ALA A 54 -16.39 2.62 -16.61
C ALA A 54 -16.46 1.23 -15.95
N THR A 55 -15.94 0.20 -16.63
CA THR A 55 -15.87 -1.18 -16.14
C THR A 55 -14.82 -1.33 -15.04
N ASP A 56 -13.68 -0.64 -15.13
CA ASP A 56 -12.60 -0.72 -14.15
C ASP A 56 -13.03 -0.17 -12.78
N PHE A 57 -13.72 0.97 -12.75
CA PHE A 57 -14.20 1.56 -11.49
C PHE A 57 -15.21 0.68 -10.75
N ARG A 58 -16.08 -0.02 -11.49
CA ARG A 58 -17.12 -0.86 -10.86
C ARG A 58 -16.53 -1.99 -10.04
N ASN A 59 -15.54 -2.66 -10.58
CA ASN A 59 -14.88 -3.78 -9.91
C ASN A 59 -14.00 -3.34 -8.74
N ILE A 60 -13.55 -2.07 -8.73
CA ILE A 60 -12.67 -1.55 -7.68
C ILE A 60 -13.45 -1.01 -6.47
N TYR A 61 -14.58 -0.32 -6.65
CA TYR A 61 -15.20 0.45 -5.56
C TYR A 61 -16.58 -0.04 -5.09
N PHE A 62 -17.23 -0.94 -5.84
CA PHE A 62 -18.64 -1.22 -5.61
C PHE A 62 -18.90 -2.59 -5.00
N ALA A 63 -19.74 -2.60 -3.98
CA ALA A 63 -20.43 -3.82 -3.56
C ALA A 63 -21.55 -4.20 -4.55
N PRO A 64 -21.79 -5.51 -4.78
CA PRO A 64 -22.92 -5.99 -5.59
C PRO A 64 -24.26 -5.72 -4.89
N VAL A 65 -25.28 -5.29 -5.64
CA VAL A 65 -26.62 -4.99 -5.12
C VAL A 65 -27.55 -6.16 -5.41
N ILE A 66 -27.61 -7.14 -4.50
CA ILE A 66 -28.38 -8.39 -4.69
C ILE A 66 -29.85 -8.11 -5.00
N GLN A 67 -30.47 -7.08 -4.41
CA GLN A 67 -31.88 -6.73 -4.63
C GLN A 67 -32.18 -6.13 -6.03
N GLU A 68 -31.14 -5.75 -6.78
CA GLU A 68 -31.24 -5.28 -8.17
C GLU A 68 -30.87 -6.38 -9.18
N SER A 69 -30.59 -7.61 -8.70
CA SER A 69 -30.31 -8.78 -9.55
C SER A 69 -31.59 -9.45 -10.05
N VAL A 70 -31.48 -10.11 -11.20
CA VAL A 70 -32.57 -10.90 -11.78
C VAL A 70 -32.97 -12.03 -10.84
N SER A 71 -32.00 -12.76 -10.30
CA SER A 71 -32.22 -13.85 -9.34
C SER A 71 -32.94 -13.37 -8.06
N GLY A 72 -32.54 -12.23 -7.51
CA GLY A 72 -33.22 -11.64 -6.35
C GLY A 72 -34.69 -11.30 -6.61
N ARG A 73 -35.05 -10.94 -7.85
CA ARG A 73 -36.45 -10.65 -8.23
C ARG A 73 -37.24 -11.88 -8.65
N MET A 74 -36.59 -12.87 -9.25
CA MET A 74 -37.21 -14.17 -9.53
C MET A 74 -37.78 -14.81 -8.26
N SER A 75 -37.05 -14.71 -7.14
CA SER A 75 -37.51 -15.19 -5.83
C SER A 75 -38.75 -14.47 -5.28
N GLN A 76 -39.21 -13.38 -5.91
CA GLN A 76 -40.36 -12.59 -5.48
C GLN A 76 -41.50 -12.61 -6.51
N ASP A 77 -41.30 -13.25 -7.66
CA ASP A 77 -42.34 -13.30 -8.69
C ASP A 77 -43.46 -14.29 -8.29
N PRO A 78 -44.74 -13.88 -8.35
CA PRO A 78 -45.86 -14.71 -7.93
C PRO A 78 -45.95 -16.07 -8.62
N PHE A 79 -45.68 -16.13 -9.93
CA PHE A 79 -45.76 -17.38 -10.68
C PHE A 79 -44.59 -18.31 -10.34
N LEU A 80 -43.36 -17.78 -10.28
CA LEU A 80 -42.18 -18.58 -9.93
C LEU A 80 -42.29 -19.13 -8.49
N GLN A 81 -42.74 -18.32 -7.53
CA GLN A 81 -42.99 -18.77 -6.15
C GLN A 81 -44.11 -19.81 -6.09
N TRP A 82 -45.20 -19.59 -6.81
CA TRP A 82 -46.29 -20.56 -6.87
C TRP A 82 -45.85 -21.89 -7.46
N ALA A 83 -45.04 -21.88 -8.52
CA ALA A 83 -44.53 -23.09 -9.16
C ALA A 83 -43.61 -23.91 -8.22
N LEU A 84 -42.82 -23.24 -7.37
CA LEU A 84 -42.00 -23.91 -6.35
C LEU A 84 -42.85 -24.56 -5.25
N ILE A 85 -43.92 -23.90 -4.83
CA ILE A 85 -44.75 -24.36 -3.71
C ILE A 85 -45.77 -25.42 -4.16
N ASN A 86 -46.30 -25.29 -5.37
CA ASN A 86 -47.40 -26.11 -5.90
C ASN A 86 -46.90 -27.06 -7.00
N MET A 87 -45.75 -27.71 -6.81
CA MET A 87 -45.15 -28.60 -7.80
C MET A 87 -46.09 -29.73 -8.25
N ASN A 88 -46.96 -30.21 -7.35
CA ASN A 88 -47.97 -31.23 -7.64
C ASN A 88 -49.12 -30.73 -8.54
N GLN A 89 -49.25 -29.42 -8.75
CA GLN A 89 -50.25 -28.80 -9.64
C GLN A 89 -49.64 -28.39 -10.99
N LEU A 90 -48.33 -28.62 -11.19
CA LEU A 90 -47.68 -28.35 -12.48
C LEU A 90 -48.16 -29.36 -13.54
N ASN A 91 -48.43 -28.84 -14.73
CA ASN A 91 -48.76 -29.61 -15.92
C ASN A 91 -47.85 -29.17 -17.08
N VAL A 92 -47.88 -29.91 -18.20
CA VAL A 92 -47.05 -29.62 -19.36
C VAL A 92 -47.17 -28.15 -19.82
N PRO A 93 -48.38 -27.59 -20.05
CA PRO A 93 -48.52 -26.17 -20.42
C PRO A 93 -47.90 -25.17 -19.43
N LEU A 94 -48.02 -25.39 -18.12
CA LEU A 94 -47.43 -24.52 -17.09
C LEU A 94 -45.90 -24.60 -17.08
N VAL A 95 -45.36 -25.79 -17.31
CA VAL A 95 -43.92 -26.04 -17.38
C VAL A 95 -43.31 -25.46 -18.66
N GLU A 96 -44.02 -25.55 -19.79
CA GLU A 96 -43.65 -24.85 -21.03
C GLU A 96 -43.69 -23.32 -20.85
N GLY A 97 -44.71 -22.82 -20.15
CA GLY A 97 -44.81 -21.41 -19.77
C GLY A 97 -43.71 -20.94 -18.82
N LEU A 98 -43.27 -21.82 -17.91
CA LEU A 98 -42.13 -21.57 -17.05
C LEU A 98 -40.83 -21.51 -17.85
N ALA A 99 -40.60 -22.48 -18.74
CA ALA A 99 -39.42 -22.51 -19.61
C ALA A 99 -39.31 -21.27 -20.49
N SER A 100 -40.41 -20.83 -21.11
CA SER A 100 -40.42 -19.64 -21.99
C SER A 100 -40.05 -18.36 -21.22
N ASN A 101 -40.53 -18.22 -19.99
CA ASN A 101 -40.21 -17.08 -19.12
C ASN A 101 -38.77 -17.13 -18.61
N LEU A 102 -38.27 -18.29 -18.16
CA LEU A 102 -36.89 -18.43 -17.68
C LEU A 102 -35.87 -18.15 -18.79
N LYS A 103 -36.17 -18.53 -20.04
CA LYS A 103 -35.29 -18.29 -21.19
C LYS A 103 -35.00 -16.79 -21.41
N MET A 104 -35.97 -15.93 -21.10
CA MET A 104 -35.82 -14.47 -21.18
C MET A 104 -34.96 -13.87 -20.05
N LEU A 105 -34.68 -14.62 -18.99
CA LEU A 105 -33.93 -14.19 -17.80
C LEU A 105 -32.46 -14.64 -17.83
N THR A 106 -31.97 -15.05 -19.01
CA THR A 106 -30.57 -15.42 -19.30
C THR A 106 -29.96 -16.38 -18.28
N ASP A 107 -28.78 -16.07 -17.72
CA ASP A 107 -28.02 -16.95 -16.83
C ASP A 107 -28.76 -17.24 -15.52
N ALA A 108 -29.48 -16.24 -14.99
CA ALA A 108 -30.29 -16.42 -13.78
C ALA A 108 -31.46 -17.38 -14.03
N GLY A 109 -32.08 -17.29 -15.21
CA GLY A 109 -33.09 -18.23 -15.67
C GLY A 109 -32.56 -19.66 -15.78
N LYS A 110 -31.36 -19.82 -16.32
CA LYS A 110 -30.69 -21.12 -16.45
C LYS A 110 -30.33 -21.74 -15.09
N GLN A 111 -29.76 -20.96 -14.17
CA GLN A 111 -29.44 -21.45 -12.82
C GLN A 111 -30.70 -21.93 -12.08
N TYR A 112 -31.77 -21.15 -12.15
CA TYR A 112 -33.05 -21.52 -11.56
C TYR A 112 -33.65 -22.79 -12.17
N LEU A 113 -33.54 -22.94 -13.49
CA LEU A 113 -33.95 -24.15 -14.20
C LEU A 113 -33.19 -25.38 -13.69
N GLU A 114 -31.87 -25.29 -13.54
CA GLU A 114 -31.03 -26.38 -13.04
C GLU A 114 -31.42 -26.79 -11.61
N GLU A 115 -31.71 -25.83 -10.74
CA GLU A 115 -32.22 -26.10 -9.39
C GLU A 115 -33.59 -26.79 -9.42
N LEU A 116 -34.52 -26.29 -10.25
CA LEU A 116 -35.86 -26.86 -10.36
C LEU A 116 -35.83 -28.28 -10.94
N LEU A 117 -35.00 -28.53 -11.95
CA LEU A 117 -34.82 -29.85 -12.54
C LEU A 117 -34.33 -30.88 -11.52
N LYS A 118 -33.43 -30.48 -10.63
CA LYS A 118 -32.96 -31.33 -9.53
C LYS A 118 -34.11 -31.74 -8.63
N VAL A 119 -34.93 -30.77 -8.21
CA VAL A 119 -36.09 -31.04 -7.34
C VAL A 119 -37.15 -31.90 -8.03
N LEU A 120 -37.48 -31.61 -9.29
CA LEU A 120 -38.47 -32.39 -10.04
C LEU A 120 -38.01 -33.83 -10.28
N SER A 121 -36.71 -34.05 -10.52
CA SER A 121 -36.16 -35.40 -10.77
C SER A 121 -36.20 -36.35 -9.57
N GLU A 122 -36.50 -35.85 -8.36
CA GLU A 122 -36.62 -36.64 -7.13
C GLU A 122 -38.06 -37.15 -6.87
N GLY A 123 -39.04 -36.79 -7.72
CA GLY A 123 -40.44 -37.17 -7.56
C GLY A 123 -40.88 -38.36 -8.45
N ASP A 124 -41.68 -39.28 -7.90
CA ASP A 124 -42.11 -40.55 -8.54
C ASP A 124 -43.05 -40.40 -9.76
N SER A 125 -43.39 -39.19 -10.23
CA SER A 125 -44.37 -38.97 -11.32
C SER A 125 -44.17 -37.66 -12.12
N THR A 126 -42.93 -37.27 -12.37
CA THR A 126 -42.58 -35.97 -12.99
C THR A 126 -41.81 -36.09 -14.31
N GLU A 127 -41.61 -37.30 -14.84
CA GLU A 127 -40.74 -37.56 -16.00
C GLU A 127 -41.18 -36.78 -17.25
N ASP A 128 -42.48 -36.77 -17.56
CA ASP A 128 -43.06 -36.00 -18.66
C ASP A 128 -42.88 -34.49 -18.48
N LEU A 129 -42.96 -33.99 -17.23
CA LEU A 129 -42.75 -32.58 -16.91
C LEU A 129 -41.27 -32.20 -17.09
N VAL A 130 -40.35 -33.05 -16.66
CA VAL A 130 -38.89 -32.82 -16.82
C VAL A 130 -38.51 -32.78 -18.30
N ILE A 131 -39.08 -33.68 -19.11
CA ILE A 131 -38.88 -33.72 -20.57
C ILE A 131 -39.43 -32.44 -21.21
N ALA A 132 -40.67 -32.06 -20.89
CA ALA A 132 -41.31 -30.85 -21.41
C ALA A 132 -40.52 -29.58 -21.06
N LEU A 133 -40.02 -29.48 -19.82
CA LEU A 133 -39.26 -28.33 -19.34
C LEU A 133 -37.92 -28.18 -20.10
N LYS A 134 -37.17 -29.29 -20.24
CA LYS A 134 -35.89 -29.30 -20.96
C LYS A 134 -36.06 -28.97 -22.44
N ASN A 135 -37.01 -29.63 -23.10
CA ASN A 135 -37.25 -29.43 -24.53
C ASN A 135 -37.67 -27.98 -24.81
N SER A 136 -38.56 -27.43 -23.99
CA SER A 136 -39.02 -26.05 -24.16
C SER A 136 -37.93 -25.02 -23.91
N PHE A 137 -37.10 -25.20 -22.87
CA PHE A 137 -36.03 -24.24 -22.56
C PHE A 137 -34.90 -24.28 -23.60
N TYR A 138 -34.43 -25.47 -23.96
CA TYR A 138 -33.28 -25.66 -24.86
C TYR A 138 -33.63 -25.73 -26.36
N SER A 139 -34.92 -25.64 -26.72
CA SER A 139 -35.35 -25.53 -28.13
C SER A 139 -34.63 -24.38 -28.87
N GLU A 140 -34.41 -24.54 -30.17
CA GLU A 140 -33.84 -23.47 -31.02
C GLU A 140 -34.70 -22.20 -30.96
N ILE A 141 -34.05 -21.03 -31.09
CA ILE A 141 -34.66 -19.71 -30.91
C ILE A 141 -35.62 -19.42 -32.07
N GLY A 142 -36.85 -19.93 -31.98
CA GLY A 142 -37.99 -19.27 -32.58
C GLY A 142 -38.35 -18.01 -31.78
N ASP A 143 -39.06 -17.07 -32.40
CA ASP A 143 -39.58 -15.82 -31.83
C ASP A 143 -40.70 -16.10 -30.79
N ILE A 144 -40.39 -16.90 -29.77
CA ILE A 144 -41.35 -17.34 -28.75
C ILE A 144 -41.42 -16.24 -27.70
N SER A 145 -42.47 -15.42 -27.79
CA SER A 145 -42.83 -14.47 -26.74
C SER A 145 -43.10 -15.21 -25.42
N PRO A 146 -42.65 -14.69 -24.27
CA PRO A 146 -42.84 -15.34 -22.97
C PRO A 146 -44.34 -15.48 -22.66
N THR A 147 -44.72 -16.62 -22.08
CA THR A 147 -46.13 -16.89 -21.76
C THR A 147 -46.63 -15.88 -20.72
N ASN A 148 -47.71 -15.17 -21.05
CA ASN A 148 -48.29 -14.15 -20.18
C ASN A 148 -49.10 -14.76 -19.02
N TYR A 149 -49.35 -13.96 -17.99
CA TYR A 149 -50.11 -14.37 -16.81
C TYR A 149 -51.52 -14.84 -17.14
N HIS A 150 -52.20 -14.23 -18.12
CA HIS A 150 -53.53 -14.65 -18.54
C HIS A 150 -53.56 -16.09 -19.08
N SER A 151 -52.61 -16.42 -19.96
CA SER A 151 -52.43 -17.78 -20.47
C SER A 151 -52.04 -18.75 -19.36
N LEU A 152 -51.20 -18.33 -18.41
CA LEU A 152 -50.87 -19.18 -17.25
C LEU A 152 -52.12 -19.51 -16.42
N VAL A 153 -53.00 -18.53 -16.16
CA VAL A 153 -54.26 -18.76 -15.44
C VAL A 153 -55.17 -19.73 -16.18
N GLN A 154 -55.30 -19.58 -17.50
CA GLN A 154 -56.08 -20.52 -18.33
C GLN A 154 -55.55 -21.97 -18.24
N ASN A 155 -54.24 -22.13 -18.00
CA ASN A 155 -53.58 -23.42 -17.87
C ASN A 155 -53.48 -23.92 -16.42
N GLY A 156 -54.16 -23.27 -15.46
CA GLY A 156 -54.29 -23.76 -14.09
C GLY A 156 -53.45 -23.02 -13.04
N TYR A 157 -52.75 -21.93 -13.40
CA TYR A 157 -52.12 -21.05 -12.41
C TYR A 157 -53.18 -20.33 -11.58
N SER A 158 -53.10 -20.47 -10.25
CA SER A 158 -54.08 -19.92 -9.29
C SER A 158 -53.51 -18.83 -8.36
N GLY A 159 -52.26 -18.41 -8.58
CA GLY A 159 -51.60 -17.40 -7.78
C GLY A 159 -51.98 -15.96 -8.15
N GLU A 160 -51.31 -15.00 -7.52
CA GLU A 160 -51.53 -13.58 -7.76
C GLU A 160 -51.14 -13.18 -9.19
N VAL A 161 -51.92 -12.29 -9.80
CA VAL A 161 -51.73 -11.82 -11.18
C VAL A 161 -51.37 -10.34 -11.18
N PRO A 162 -50.08 -9.99 -11.43
CA PRO A 162 -49.65 -8.60 -11.52
C PRO A 162 -50.29 -7.86 -12.69
N TYR A 163 -50.61 -6.57 -12.48
CA TYR A 163 -51.00 -5.62 -13.54
C TYR A 163 -52.13 -6.08 -14.48
N GLY A 164 -53.11 -6.84 -13.96
CA GLY A 164 -54.25 -7.29 -14.75
C GLY A 164 -53.96 -8.43 -15.73
N GLY A 165 -52.77 -9.04 -15.68
CA GLY A 165 -52.47 -10.32 -16.34
C GLY A 165 -52.02 -10.25 -17.80
N PHE A 166 -51.91 -9.05 -18.37
CA PHE A 166 -51.50 -8.87 -19.77
C PHE A 166 -49.99 -9.06 -20.01
N GLY A 167 -49.16 -8.88 -18.98
CA GLY A 167 -47.72 -9.15 -19.05
C GLY A 167 -47.37 -10.59 -18.68
N SER A 168 -46.12 -10.97 -18.93
CA SER A 168 -45.53 -12.24 -18.50
C SER A 168 -44.74 -12.12 -17.19
N PRO A 169 -44.48 -13.23 -16.48
CA PRO A 169 -43.56 -13.28 -15.34
C PRO A 169 -42.20 -12.64 -15.64
N ALA A 170 -41.59 -12.95 -16.79
CA ALA A 170 -40.31 -12.37 -17.19
C ALA A 170 -40.38 -10.84 -17.35
N GLU A 171 -41.41 -10.33 -18.03
CA GLU A 171 -41.62 -8.89 -18.17
C GLU A 171 -41.90 -8.20 -16.83
N ASN A 172 -42.64 -8.87 -15.94
CA ASN A 172 -42.91 -8.39 -14.58
C ASN A 172 -41.62 -8.28 -13.77
N ILE A 173 -40.78 -9.31 -13.80
CA ILE A 173 -39.45 -9.32 -13.16
C ILE A 173 -38.59 -8.18 -13.72
N LEU A 174 -38.44 -8.07 -15.04
CA LEU A 174 -37.63 -7.02 -15.67
C LEU A 174 -38.16 -5.61 -15.36
N ARG A 175 -39.48 -5.41 -15.35
CA ARG A 175 -40.12 -4.15 -14.93
C ARG A 175 -39.81 -3.82 -13.48
N SER A 176 -39.97 -4.79 -12.57
CA SER A 176 -39.71 -4.60 -11.14
C SER A 176 -38.24 -4.23 -10.88
N ILE A 177 -37.29 -4.80 -11.62
CA ILE A 177 -35.87 -4.42 -11.57
C ILE A 177 -35.71 -2.95 -11.95
N LYS A 178 -36.33 -2.51 -13.04
CA LYS A 178 -36.25 -1.12 -13.50
C LYS A 178 -36.83 -0.16 -12.45
N GLU A 179 -37.99 -0.49 -11.87
CA GLU A 179 -38.62 0.33 -10.84
C GLU A 179 -37.78 0.41 -9.56
N VAL A 180 -37.21 -0.71 -9.10
CA VAL A 180 -36.35 -0.73 -7.92
C VAL A 180 -35.05 0.03 -8.17
N LYS A 181 -34.42 -0.13 -9.33
CA LYS A 181 -33.22 0.63 -9.69
C LYS A 181 -33.49 2.13 -9.60
N LYS A 182 -34.63 2.60 -10.11
CA LYS A 182 -35.08 4.00 -9.98
C LYS A 182 -35.30 4.39 -8.53
N ARG A 183 -36.14 3.65 -7.81
CA ARG A 183 -36.50 3.92 -6.41
C ARG A 183 -35.28 4.00 -5.50
N ASN A 184 -34.36 3.05 -5.62
CA ASN A 184 -33.14 2.99 -4.81
C ASN A 184 -32.24 4.20 -4.99
N ARG A 185 -32.25 4.81 -6.18
CA ARG A 185 -31.49 6.03 -6.52
C ARG A 185 -32.33 7.31 -6.38
N GLY A 186 -33.51 7.22 -5.76
CA GLY A 186 -34.38 8.37 -5.55
C GLY A 186 -35.01 8.94 -6.83
N ILE A 187 -35.07 8.15 -7.90
CA ILE A 187 -35.67 8.56 -9.17
C ILE A 187 -37.17 8.29 -9.10
N SER A 188 -37.97 9.34 -9.31
CA SER A 188 -39.42 9.27 -9.38
C SER A 188 -39.94 10.06 -10.58
N GLU A 189 -41.16 9.73 -11.01
CA GLU A 189 -41.85 10.47 -12.06
C GLU A 189 -43.09 11.15 -11.48
N ALA A 190 -43.17 12.47 -11.61
CA ALA A 190 -44.29 13.28 -11.15
C ALA A 190 -44.77 14.17 -12.31
N ARG A 191 -46.05 14.04 -12.70
CA ARG A 191 -46.67 14.84 -13.78
C ARG A 191 -45.87 14.81 -15.10
N GLY A 192 -45.34 13.64 -15.46
CA GLY A 192 -44.52 13.46 -16.68
C GLY A 192 -43.12 14.06 -16.61
N LYS A 193 -42.65 14.47 -15.43
CA LYS A 193 -41.27 14.92 -15.20
C LYS A 193 -40.53 13.95 -14.29
N ILE A 194 -39.33 13.59 -14.72
CA ILE A 194 -38.39 12.80 -13.91
C ILE A 194 -37.69 13.72 -12.91
N GLU A 195 -37.79 13.38 -11.64
CA GLU A 195 -37.15 14.05 -10.51
C GLU A 195 -36.20 13.10 -9.79
N VAL A 196 -35.14 13.64 -9.21
CA VAL A 196 -34.13 12.90 -8.45
C VAL A 196 -34.11 13.44 -7.03
N ASN A 197 -34.39 12.59 -6.04
CA ASN A 197 -34.23 12.91 -4.64
C ASN A 197 -32.76 12.76 -4.24
N SER A 198 -32.09 13.89 -4.04
CA SER A 198 -30.66 13.99 -3.76
C SER A 198 -30.22 13.27 -2.48
N ASN A 199 -31.04 13.23 -1.43
CA ASN A 199 -30.72 12.53 -0.18
C ASN A 199 -30.80 11.00 -0.37
N ILE A 200 -31.86 10.51 -1.02
CA ILE A 200 -31.98 9.07 -1.32
C ILE A 200 -30.83 8.61 -2.22
N PHE A 201 -30.45 9.44 -3.20
CA PHE A 201 -29.31 9.18 -4.06
C PHE A 201 -27.99 9.15 -3.27
N ALA A 202 -27.72 10.15 -2.42
CA ALA A 202 -26.54 10.19 -1.56
C ALA A 202 -26.44 8.95 -0.66
N SER A 203 -27.52 8.60 0.05
CA SER A 203 -27.56 7.40 0.88
C SER A 203 -27.45 6.10 0.07
N PHE A 204 -27.83 6.09 -1.21
CA PHE A 204 -27.56 4.96 -2.10
C PHE A 204 -26.09 4.84 -2.46
N VAL A 205 -25.42 5.95 -2.78
CA VAL A 205 -23.98 5.96 -3.05
C VAL A 205 -23.20 5.43 -1.84
N LEU A 206 -23.52 5.88 -0.62
CA LEU A 206 -22.88 5.41 0.62
C LEU A 206 -23.17 3.94 0.97
N ARG A 207 -24.26 3.37 0.45
CA ARG A 207 -24.51 1.91 0.54
C ARG A 207 -23.69 1.11 -0.45
N ARG A 208 -23.23 1.74 -1.54
CA ARG A 208 -22.43 1.09 -2.58
C ARG A 208 -20.93 1.24 -2.38
N MET A 209 -20.50 2.32 -1.74
CA MET A 209 -19.11 2.69 -1.56
C MET A 209 -18.86 3.13 -0.12
N PHE A 210 -17.76 2.70 0.47
CA PHE A 210 -17.31 3.20 1.76
C PHE A 210 -16.47 4.46 1.56
N LEU A 211 -17.07 5.62 1.82
CA LEU A 211 -16.41 6.92 1.78
C LEU A 211 -16.12 7.43 3.20
N VAL A 212 -15.03 8.15 3.36
CA VAL A 212 -14.71 8.91 4.58
C VAL A 212 -14.16 10.28 4.19
N GLN A 213 -14.30 11.27 5.09
CA GLN A 213 -13.81 12.62 4.88
C GLN A 213 -12.93 13.09 6.06
N LEU A 214 -11.84 13.78 5.77
CA LEU A 214 -11.00 14.47 6.76
C LEU A 214 -11.48 15.90 7.00
N GLU A 215 -11.07 16.52 8.12
CA GLU A 215 -11.44 17.90 8.48
C GLU A 215 -11.02 18.93 7.40
N ASN A 216 -9.93 18.66 6.68
CA ASN A 216 -9.45 19.52 5.58
C ASN A 216 -10.26 19.36 4.28
N GLY A 217 -11.31 18.54 4.29
CA GLY A 217 -12.22 18.33 3.17
C GLY A 217 -11.81 17.20 2.21
N GLN A 218 -10.63 16.59 2.36
CA GLN A 218 -10.21 15.45 1.54
C GLN A 218 -11.13 14.25 1.75
N ILE A 219 -11.52 13.60 0.66
CA ILE A 219 -12.41 12.43 0.66
C ILE A 219 -11.60 11.21 0.24
N TYR A 220 -11.82 10.09 0.91
CA TYR A 220 -11.20 8.81 0.58
C TYR A 220 -12.29 7.77 0.31
N VAL A 221 -12.00 6.85 -0.61
CA VAL A 221 -12.84 5.68 -0.91
C VAL A 221 -12.10 4.41 -0.56
N TYR A 222 -12.80 3.46 0.06
CA TYR A 222 -12.28 2.12 0.28
C TYR A 222 -12.38 1.28 -0.99
N THR A 223 -11.29 0.62 -1.36
CA THR A 223 -11.21 -0.28 -2.51
C THR A 223 -11.55 -1.71 -2.12
N ASN A 224 -12.01 -2.51 -3.07
CA ASN A 224 -12.18 -3.95 -2.93
C ASN A 224 -10.85 -4.69 -2.67
N SER A 225 -9.73 -4.06 -2.99
CA SER A 225 -8.37 -4.54 -2.66
C SER A 225 -8.00 -4.34 -1.19
N GLY A 226 -8.79 -3.60 -0.40
CA GLY A 226 -8.65 -3.56 1.06
C GLY A 226 -7.98 -2.32 1.64
N TYR A 227 -7.79 -1.25 0.85
CA TYR A 227 -7.19 0.01 1.30
C TYR A 227 -7.92 1.23 0.73
N TYR A 228 -7.69 2.40 1.31
CA TYR A 228 -8.25 3.67 0.90
C TYR A 228 -7.38 4.39 -0.11
N ILE A 229 -8.01 5.01 -1.09
CA ILE A 229 -7.38 5.96 -1.99
C ILE A 229 -8.07 7.32 -1.89
N GLU A 230 -7.32 8.39 -2.14
CA GLU A 230 -7.89 9.73 -2.22
C GLU A 230 -8.82 9.84 -3.44
N MET A 231 -10.04 10.31 -3.19
CA MET A 231 -11.09 10.49 -4.18
C MET A 231 -11.19 11.96 -4.56
N SER A 232 -10.77 12.29 -5.77
CA SER A 232 -10.93 13.66 -6.29
C SER A 232 -12.41 14.02 -6.49
N ASP A 233 -12.77 15.30 -6.32
CA ASP A 233 -14.14 15.78 -6.53
C ASP A 233 -14.65 15.49 -7.95
N ARG A 234 -13.77 15.63 -8.95
CA ARG A 234 -14.08 15.30 -10.35
C ARG A 234 -14.44 13.83 -10.51
N LEU A 235 -13.64 12.93 -9.94
CA LEU A 235 -13.88 11.49 -10.06
C LEU A 235 -15.16 11.08 -9.32
N LEU A 236 -15.40 11.64 -8.12
CA LEU A 236 -16.63 11.40 -7.35
C LEU A 236 -17.88 11.77 -8.16
N ARG A 237 -17.85 12.91 -8.86
CA ARG A 237 -18.93 13.35 -9.76
C ARG A 237 -19.15 12.38 -10.92
N THR A 238 -18.08 11.95 -11.58
CA THR A 238 -18.15 10.96 -12.68
C THR A 238 -18.80 9.65 -12.20
N ILE A 239 -18.34 9.12 -11.06
CA ILE A 239 -18.88 7.90 -10.47
C ILE A 239 -20.37 8.07 -10.13
N CYS A 240 -20.75 9.17 -9.48
CA CYS A 240 -22.16 9.45 -9.18
C CYS A 240 -23.02 9.54 -10.45
N ARG A 241 -22.51 10.17 -11.52
CA ARG A 241 -23.22 10.23 -12.80
C ARG A 241 -23.44 8.84 -13.39
N GLU A 242 -22.46 7.96 -13.36
CA GLU A 242 -22.60 6.58 -13.83
C GLU A 242 -23.61 5.79 -13.00
N ILE A 243 -23.55 5.92 -11.67
CA ILE A 243 -24.53 5.30 -10.76
C ILE A 243 -25.95 5.73 -11.10
N LEU A 244 -26.14 7.01 -11.42
CA LEU A 244 -27.44 7.56 -11.79
C LEU A 244 -27.93 6.99 -13.14
N HIS A 245 -27.03 6.92 -14.14
CA HIS A 245 -27.33 6.38 -15.47
C HIS A 245 -27.64 4.87 -15.47
N ASP A 246 -27.15 4.11 -14.49
CA ASP A 246 -27.46 2.69 -14.32
C ASP A 246 -28.96 2.39 -14.12
N ALA A 247 -29.73 3.37 -13.65
CA ALA A 247 -31.17 3.23 -13.46
C ALA A 247 -32.01 3.89 -14.56
N GLU A 248 -31.55 5.00 -15.12
CA GLU A 248 -32.22 5.66 -16.24
C GLU A 248 -31.18 6.35 -17.12
N PRO A 249 -30.98 5.91 -18.38
CA PRO A 249 -30.08 6.56 -19.32
C PRO A 249 -30.46 8.04 -19.55
N ASN A 250 -29.45 8.89 -19.78
CA ASN A 250 -29.64 10.32 -20.14
C ASN A 250 -30.41 11.17 -19.12
N ILE A 251 -30.53 10.74 -17.86
CA ILE A 251 -31.21 11.48 -16.79
C ILE A 251 -30.37 12.63 -16.18
N TRP A 252 -29.04 12.58 -16.34
CA TRP A 252 -28.13 13.52 -15.69
C TRP A 252 -28.41 14.98 -16.09
N LYS A 253 -28.42 15.86 -15.10
CA LYS A 253 -28.49 17.31 -15.26
C LYS A 253 -27.53 17.95 -14.26
N LYS A 254 -26.88 19.06 -14.64
CA LYS A 254 -25.98 19.82 -13.76
C LYS A 254 -26.63 20.16 -12.41
N LYS A 255 -27.92 20.54 -12.40
CA LYS A 255 -28.68 20.82 -11.18
C LYS A 255 -28.68 19.63 -10.22
N TYR A 256 -29.05 18.43 -10.72
CA TYR A 256 -29.09 17.22 -9.89
C TYR A 256 -27.70 16.90 -9.34
N GLU A 257 -26.66 17.00 -10.18
CA GLU A 257 -25.29 16.76 -9.73
C GLU A 257 -24.86 17.66 -8.59
N THR A 258 -25.12 18.96 -8.68
CA THR A 258 -24.82 19.87 -7.57
C THR A 258 -25.55 19.45 -6.29
N GLU A 259 -26.86 19.19 -6.37
CA GLU A 259 -27.68 18.87 -5.21
C GLU A 259 -27.28 17.53 -4.54
N TYR A 260 -27.08 16.46 -5.31
CA TYR A 260 -26.73 15.16 -4.73
C TYR A 260 -25.27 15.08 -4.27
N ILE A 261 -24.33 15.82 -4.89
CA ILE A 261 -22.95 15.88 -4.39
C ILE A 261 -22.89 16.62 -3.07
N GLU A 262 -23.64 17.72 -2.96
CA GLU A 262 -23.72 18.46 -1.71
C GLU A 262 -24.40 17.65 -0.60
N ALA A 263 -25.47 16.90 -0.91
CA ALA A 263 -26.09 15.98 0.04
C ALA A 263 -25.10 14.88 0.46
N LEU A 264 -24.43 14.25 -0.52
CA LEU A 264 -23.44 13.20 -0.29
C LEU A 264 -22.32 13.68 0.63
N LYS A 265 -21.70 14.82 0.33
CA LYS A 265 -20.61 15.36 1.17
C LYS A 265 -21.01 15.67 2.60
N ARG A 266 -22.30 15.96 2.87
CA ARG A 266 -22.81 16.16 4.24
C ARG A 266 -23.06 14.84 4.97
N GLU A 267 -23.29 13.75 4.25
CA GLU A 267 -23.53 12.42 4.82
C GLU A 267 -22.26 11.56 4.94
N ILE A 268 -21.17 11.89 4.23
CA ILE A 268 -19.89 11.16 4.34
C ILE A 268 -19.38 11.22 5.80
N PRO A 269 -19.07 10.07 6.43
CA PRO A 269 -18.50 10.03 7.78
C PRO A 269 -17.16 10.77 7.90
N TYR A 270 -17.02 11.57 8.96
CA TYR A 270 -15.76 12.22 9.30
C TYR A 270 -14.83 11.29 10.08
N VAL A 271 -13.55 11.32 9.71
CA VAL A 271 -12.47 10.66 10.45
C VAL A 271 -11.36 11.66 10.77
N LYS A 272 -10.71 11.50 11.93
CA LYS A 272 -9.68 12.43 12.39
C LYS A 272 -8.41 12.37 11.53
N SER A 273 -7.99 11.15 11.19
CA SER A 273 -6.78 10.90 10.41
C SER A 273 -6.85 9.55 9.73
N MET A 274 -6.11 9.40 8.64
CA MET A 274 -5.87 8.12 8.00
C MET A 274 -4.73 7.36 8.69
N ASN A 275 -4.70 6.03 8.53
CA ASN A 275 -3.71 5.12 9.13
C ASN A 275 -3.56 5.23 10.67
N PRO A 276 -4.65 5.24 11.46
CA PRO A 276 -4.56 5.40 12.92
C PRO A 276 -4.04 4.16 13.67
N GLU A 277 -3.88 3.02 12.99
CA GLU A 277 -3.53 1.72 13.59
C GLU A 277 -2.10 1.28 13.20
N PRO A 278 -1.04 1.86 13.78
CA PRO A 278 0.35 1.59 13.38
C PRO A 278 0.80 0.15 13.67
N LYS A 279 0.05 -0.59 14.49
CA LYS A 279 0.32 -1.99 14.86
C LYS A 279 -0.10 -3.00 13.80
N TYR A 280 -0.77 -2.56 12.73
CA TYR A 280 -1.20 -3.43 11.63
C TYR A 280 -0.51 -3.04 10.33
N LEU A 281 -0.08 -4.06 9.58
CA LEU A 281 0.44 -3.94 8.24
C LEU A 281 -0.60 -4.44 7.23
N ASN A 282 -0.99 -3.59 6.29
CA ASN A 282 -1.90 -3.98 5.23
C ASN A 282 -1.13 -4.73 4.13
N LEU A 283 -1.40 -6.02 4.00
CA LEU A 283 -0.82 -6.91 2.99
C LEU A 283 -1.91 -7.33 2.01
N ARG A 284 -1.54 -7.85 0.83
CA ARG A 284 -2.53 -8.33 -0.16
C ARG A 284 -3.49 -9.39 0.44
N SER A 285 -3.02 -10.19 1.38
CA SER A 285 -3.79 -11.25 2.04
C SER A 285 -4.66 -10.80 3.22
N GLY A 286 -4.49 -9.58 3.74
CA GLY A 286 -5.20 -9.10 4.92
C GLY A 286 -4.41 -8.08 5.74
N MET A 287 -4.90 -7.77 6.94
CA MET A 287 -4.23 -6.90 7.91
C MET A 287 -3.44 -7.77 8.88
N LEU A 288 -2.11 -7.72 8.80
CA LEU A 288 -1.22 -8.48 9.68
C LEU A 288 -0.92 -7.68 10.95
N GLY A 289 -1.23 -8.24 12.12
CA GLY A 289 -0.78 -7.69 13.39
C GLY A 289 0.74 -7.82 13.53
N LEU A 290 1.45 -6.69 13.63
CA LEU A 290 2.91 -6.67 13.69
C LEU A 290 3.46 -7.34 14.98
N TYR A 291 2.70 -7.23 16.08
CA TYR A 291 3.04 -7.82 17.37
C TYR A 291 2.46 -9.23 17.55
N SER A 292 1.19 -9.44 17.19
CA SER A 292 0.51 -10.74 17.38
C SER A 292 0.83 -11.77 16.30
N ARG A 293 1.34 -11.33 15.14
CA ARG A 293 1.48 -12.12 13.90
C ARG A 293 0.17 -12.70 13.36
N GLU A 294 -0.97 -12.21 13.85
CA GLU A 294 -2.28 -12.66 13.39
C GLU A 294 -2.71 -11.89 12.14
N LEU A 295 -3.09 -12.64 11.11
CA LEU A 295 -3.68 -12.09 9.90
C LEU A 295 -5.20 -12.02 10.06
N VAL A 296 -5.76 -10.81 10.02
CA VAL A 296 -7.21 -10.59 10.02
C VAL A 296 -7.67 -10.08 8.67
N SER A 297 -8.96 -10.29 8.35
CA SER A 297 -9.53 -9.80 7.09
C SER A 297 -9.45 -8.28 6.96
N HIS A 298 -9.30 -7.83 5.72
CA HIS A 298 -9.44 -6.44 5.33
C HIS A 298 -10.75 -5.84 5.84
N HIS A 299 -10.69 -4.61 6.35
CA HIS A 299 -11.87 -3.90 6.79
C HIS A 299 -11.71 -2.37 6.70
N PRO A 300 -12.74 -1.61 6.27
CA PRO A 300 -12.70 -0.14 6.19
C PRO A 300 -12.27 0.55 7.51
N LYS A 301 -12.59 -0.05 8.67
CA LYS A 301 -12.22 0.48 10.00
C LYS A 301 -10.73 0.76 10.20
N PHE A 302 -9.84 0.09 9.48
CA PHE A 302 -8.40 0.27 9.63
C PHE A 302 -7.89 1.58 9.01
N LEU A 303 -8.69 2.20 8.11
CA LEU A 303 -8.35 3.47 7.44
C LEU A 303 -6.94 3.46 6.79
N SER A 304 -6.49 2.31 6.31
CA SER A 304 -5.18 2.13 5.68
C SER A 304 -5.17 2.79 4.30
N THR A 305 -4.22 3.67 4.00
CA THR A 305 -4.08 4.32 2.67
C THR A 305 -3.00 3.70 1.79
N PHE A 306 -2.31 2.70 2.32
CA PHE A 306 -1.33 1.92 1.58
C PHE A 306 -1.61 0.44 1.77
N GLN A 307 -1.07 -0.36 0.86
CA GLN A 307 -1.04 -1.82 0.93
C GLN A 307 0.29 -2.29 0.37
N ILE A 308 0.90 -3.27 1.04
CA ILE A 308 2.07 -3.97 0.55
C ILE A 308 1.58 -5.05 -0.44
N PRO A 309 2.11 -5.10 -1.68
CA PRO A 309 1.56 -5.91 -2.76
C PRO A 309 1.90 -7.42 -2.65
N ILE A 310 2.17 -7.91 -1.44
CA ILE A 310 2.62 -9.29 -1.17
C ILE A 310 1.58 -9.97 -0.29
N ALA A 311 1.25 -11.22 -0.64
CA ALA A 311 0.42 -12.08 0.20
C ALA A 311 1.30 -12.69 1.31
N TYR A 312 0.79 -12.67 2.55
CA TYR A 312 1.50 -13.24 3.69
C TYR A 312 1.48 -14.76 3.65
N ASP A 313 2.66 -15.36 3.64
CA ASP A 313 2.86 -16.78 3.91
C ASP A 313 3.95 -16.94 4.97
N SER A 314 3.56 -17.34 6.18
CA SER A 314 4.47 -17.53 7.31
C SER A 314 5.55 -18.59 7.08
N LYS A 315 5.42 -19.44 6.05
CA LYS A 315 6.35 -20.52 5.73
C LYS A 315 7.21 -20.22 4.51
N ALA A 316 7.06 -19.05 3.90
CA ALA A 316 7.86 -18.68 2.75
C ALA A 316 9.33 -18.49 3.16
N GLU A 317 10.24 -19.01 2.34
CA GLU A 317 11.68 -18.93 2.56
C GLU A 317 12.33 -18.05 1.48
N CYS A 318 13.50 -17.47 1.78
CA CYS A 318 14.27 -16.67 0.83
C CYS A 318 15.79 -17.01 0.84
N PRO A 319 16.17 -18.26 0.54
CA PRO A 319 17.56 -18.69 0.59
C PRO A 319 18.47 -17.95 -0.41
N VAL A 320 17.98 -17.59 -1.60
CA VAL A 320 18.78 -16.82 -2.57
C VAL A 320 19.04 -15.42 -2.03
N PHE A 321 18.05 -14.79 -1.41
CA PHE A 321 18.21 -13.48 -0.78
C PHE A 321 19.18 -13.49 0.39
N ILE A 322 19.09 -14.49 1.27
CA ILE A 322 20.02 -14.66 2.40
C ILE A 322 21.46 -14.81 1.87
N ASN A 323 21.68 -15.71 0.89
CA ASN A 323 22.99 -15.88 0.25
C ASN A 323 23.49 -14.59 -0.40
N PHE A 324 22.61 -13.82 -1.06
CA PHE A 324 22.95 -12.52 -1.62
C PHE A 324 23.43 -11.53 -0.55
N LEU A 325 22.76 -11.46 0.61
CA LEU A 325 23.18 -10.59 1.71
C LEU A 325 24.53 -11.01 2.30
N HIS A 326 24.74 -12.31 2.55
CA HIS A 326 26.06 -12.79 3.02
C HIS A 326 27.15 -12.54 1.98
N ASP A 327 26.84 -12.66 0.68
CA ASP A 327 27.81 -12.36 -0.36
C ASP A 327 28.21 -10.89 -0.34
N ILE A 328 27.26 -9.94 -0.49
CA ILE A 328 27.59 -8.50 -0.56
C ILE A 328 28.19 -7.94 0.74
N PHE A 329 27.97 -8.60 1.88
CA PHE A 329 28.53 -8.22 3.18
C PHE A 329 29.64 -9.15 3.66
N ASP A 330 30.29 -9.92 2.80
CA ASP A 330 31.48 -10.72 3.17
C ASP A 330 31.25 -11.69 4.35
N GLY A 331 30.01 -12.16 4.53
CA GLY A 331 29.61 -13.00 5.67
C GLY A 331 29.45 -12.25 7.01
N ASP A 332 29.43 -10.92 7.00
CA ASP A 332 29.24 -10.09 8.19
C ASP A 332 27.78 -10.10 8.67
N GLU A 333 27.52 -10.94 9.67
CA GLU A 333 26.21 -11.08 10.30
C GLU A 333 25.69 -9.79 10.93
N GLU A 334 26.55 -8.90 11.43
CA GLU A 334 26.11 -7.64 12.04
C GLU A 334 25.48 -6.74 10.97
N ARG A 335 26.08 -6.67 9.77
CA ARG A 335 25.52 -5.95 8.61
C ARG A 335 24.24 -6.60 8.09
N VAL A 336 24.18 -7.93 8.02
CA VAL A 336 22.97 -8.67 7.60
C VAL A 336 21.80 -8.39 8.56
N ASN A 337 22.02 -8.50 9.87
CA ASN A 337 21.01 -8.26 10.89
C ASN A 337 20.51 -6.81 10.91
N LEU A 338 21.41 -5.84 10.71
CA LEU A 338 21.06 -4.42 10.57
C LEU A 338 20.14 -4.19 9.35
N VAL A 339 20.46 -4.80 8.20
CA VAL A 339 19.61 -4.69 7.00
C VAL A 339 18.26 -5.36 7.21
N GLN A 340 18.22 -6.53 7.85
CA GLN A 340 16.98 -7.23 8.19
C GLN A 340 16.05 -6.34 9.03
N GLU A 341 16.59 -5.71 10.08
CA GLU A 341 15.85 -4.78 10.95
C GLU A 341 15.39 -3.53 10.20
N TRP A 342 16.25 -2.96 9.35
CA TRP A 342 15.91 -1.77 8.58
C TRP A 342 14.79 -2.06 7.55
N MET A 343 14.84 -3.21 6.87
CA MET A 343 13.78 -3.66 5.97
C MET A 343 12.46 -3.85 6.71
N GLY A 344 12.51 -4.42 7.92
CA GLY A 344 11.35 -4.51 8.79
C GLY A 344 10.79 -3.14 9.20
N TYR A 345 11.67 -2.23 9.60
CA TYR A 345 11.33 -0.86 9.98
C TYR A 345 10.66 -0.08 8.83
N CYS A 346 11.00 -0.37 7.58
CA CYS A 346 10.38 0.25 6.41
C CYS A 346 8.86 0.07 6.35
N PHE A 347 8.30 -0.98 6.97
CA PHE A 347 6.85 -1.23 7.01
C PHE A 347 6.07 -0.34 7.99
N LEU A 348 6.74 0.28 8.97
CA LEU A 348 6.05 1.07 9.99
C LEU A 348 5.56 2.40 9.44
N ASN A 349 4.32 2.76 9.75
CA ASN A 349 3.77 4.07 9.39
C ASN A 349 4.08 5.15 10.45
N GLU A 350 5.29 5.13 11.01
CA GLU A 350 5.77 6.07 12.03
C GLU A 350 7.30 6.13 12.05
N ILE A 351 7.85 7.21 12.61
CA ILE A 351 9.29 7.34 12.85
C ILE A 351 9.58 6.98 14.30
N LYS A 352 10.25 5.84 14.52
CA LYS A 352 10.80 5.42 15.83
C LYS A 352 12.29 5.67 15.93
N ILE A 353 12.98 5.59 14.80
CA ILE A 353 14.42 5.77 14.68
C ILE A 353 14.65 7.01 13.82
N GLN A 354 15.23 8.04 14.43
CA GLN A 354 15.60 9.28 13.73
C GLN A 354 16.91 9.09 12.97
N ALA A 355 16.90 8.27 11.93
CA ALA A 355 18.07 7.99 11.11
C ALA A 355 17.73 7.72 9.64
N SER A 356 18.76 7.67 8.80
CA SER A 356 18.72 7.23 7.41
C SER A 356 19.79 6.17 7.19
N LEU A 357 19.48 5.19 6.34
CA LEU A 357 20.45 4.19 5.91
C LEU A 357 21.22 4.72 4.71
N ILE A 358 22.54 4.86 4.87
CA ILE A 358 23.44 5.31 3.82
C ILE A 358 24.18 4.08 3.28
N CYS A 359 23.79 3.60 2.11
CA CYS A 359 24.48 2.52 1.41
C CYS A 359 25.67 3.11 0.65
N LEU A 360 26.90 2.88 1.12
CA LEU A 360 28.13 3.49 0.59
C LEU A 360 28.99 2.46 -0.16
N GLY A 361 29.41 2.76 -1.40
CA GLY A 361 30.47 1.99 -2.08
C GLY A 361 30.68 2.36 -3.55
N GLY A 362 31.83 2.04 -4.14
CA GLY A 362 32.30 2.53 -5.45
C GLY A 362 31.60 2.00 -6.72
N GLY A 363 30.32 1.62 -6.63
CA GLY A 363 29.57 0.99 -7.73
C GLY A 363 29.78 -0.51 -7.84
N SER A 364 28.96 -1.18 -8.65
CA SER A 364 29.02 -2.63 -8.91
C SER A 364 29.17 -3.52 -7.67
N ASN A 365 28.33 -3.30 -6.66
CA ASN A 365 28.52 -3.89 -5.32
C ASN A 365 27.23 -4.38 -4.66
N GLY A 366 26.12 -4.42 -5.41
CA GLY A 366 24.84 -4.93 -4.92
C GLY A 366 23.90 -3.89 -4.31
N LYS A 367 24.34 -2.63 -4.09
CA LYS A 367 23.48 -1.55 -3.53
C LYS A 367 22.18 -1.37 -4.31
N SER A 368 22.27 -1.23 -5.63
CA SER A 368 21.09 -1.02 -6.49
C SER A 368 20.17 -2.24 -6.51
N VAL A 369 20.72 -3.45 -6.41
CA VAL A 369 19.92 -4.69 -6.33
C VAL A 369 19.15 -4.73 -5.01
N LEU A 370 19.81 -4.47 -3.87
CA LEU A 370 19.14 -4.42 -2.57
C LEU A 370 18.03 -3.34 -2.55
N ALA A 371 18.31 -2.15 -3.08
CA ALA A 371 17.33 -1.08 -3.17
C ALA A 371 16.13 -1.44 -4.07
N GLU A 372 16.34 -2.16 -5.18
CA GLU A 372 15.27 -2.68 -6.03
C GLU A 372 14.39 -3.69 -5.29
N ILE A 373 15.00 -4.60 -4.52
CA ILE A 373 14.26 -5.57 -3.70
C ILE A 373 13.43 -4.86 -2.63
N ILE A 374 14.00 -3.88 -1.92
CA ILE A 374 13.25 -3.08 -0.94
C ILE A 374 12.10 -2.35 -1.62
N ARG A 375 12.31 -1.80 -2.83
CA ARG A 375 11.26 -1.11 -3.58
C ARG A 375 10.08 -2.02 -3.89
N ASN A 376 10.34 -3.23 -4.37
CA ASN A 376 9.30 -4.20 -4.70
C ASN A 376 8.67 -4.83 -3.45
N LEU A 377 9.46 -5.02 -2.38
CA LEU A 377 9.00 -5.49 -1.08
C LEU A 377 7.97 -4.54 -0.46
N ILE A 378 8.25 -3.23 -0.50
CA ILE A 378 7.36 -2.20 0.03
C ILE A 378 6.21 -1.88 -0.95
N GLY A 379 6.42 -2.12 -2.23
CA GLY A 379 5.52 -1.76 -3.32
C GLY A 379 5.89 -0.39 -3.89
N VAL A 380 6.02 -0.31 -5.22
CA VAL A 380 6.49 0.88 -5.95
C VAL A 380 5.69 2.13 -5.60
N GLU A 381 4.37 1.99 -5.42
CA GLU A 381 3.47 3.10 -5.05
C GLU A 381 3.72 3.65 -3.65
N ASN A 382 4.35 2.89 -2.76
CA ASN A 382 4.67 3.29 -1.40
C ASN A 382 6.09 3.89 -1.29
N VAL A 383 6.82 3.98 -2.40
CA VAL A 383 8.21 4.45 -2.47
C VAL A 383 8.32 5.76 -3.25
N SER A 384 9.12 6.70 -2.77
CA SER A 384 9.55 7.89 -3.52
C SER A 384 11.03 7.80 -3.89
N ASN A 385 11.44 8.56 -4.90
CA ASN A 385 12.83 8.65 -5.35
C ASN A 385 13.35 10.10 -5.32
N VAL A 386 13.04 10.84 -4.25
CA VAL A 386 13.45 12.26 -4.12
C VAL A 386 14.95 12.32 -3.83
N PRO A 387 15.76 12.96 -4.70
CA PRO A 387 17.18 13.17 -4.46
C PRO A 387 17.45 14.03 -3.22
N LEU A 388 18.53 13.77 -2.50
CA LEU A 388 18.93 14.52 -1.31
C LEU A 388 19.07 16.02 -1.61
N ASN A 389 19.69 16.37 -2.74
CA ASN A 389 19.84 17.76 -3.14
C ASN A 389 18.51 18.44 -3.47
N ALA A 390 17.53 17.67 -3.98
CA ALA A 390 16.23 18.20 -4.35
C ALA A 390 15.38 18.56 -3.12
N LEU A 391 15.63 17.93 -1.96
CA LEU A 391 14.97 18.26 -0.69
C LEU A 391 15.15 19.72 -0.28
N ASN A 392 16.26 20.35 -0.73
CA ASN A 392 16.55 21.75 -0.45
C ASN A 392 15.84 22.74 -1.38
N GLY A 393 15.13 22.24 -2.41
CA GLY A 393 14.30 23.07 -3.27
C GLY A 393 12.97 23.43 -2.62
N ARG A 394 12.36 24.54 -3.05
CA ARG A 394 11.05 25.02 -2.58
C ARG A 394 9.96 23.93 -2.59
N PHE A 395 9.97 23.05 -3.60
CA PHE A 395 9.01 21.95 -3.75
C PHE A 395 9.63 20.58 -3.45
N GLY A 396 10.74 20.53 -2.70
CA GLY A 396 11.52 19.32 -2.48
C GLY A 396 10.77 18.21 -1.76
N LEU A 397 9.81 18.57 -0.90
CA LEU A 397 9.04 17.61 -0.09
C LEU A 397 7.76 17.11 -0.77
N GLN A 398 7.38 17.65 -1.93
CA GLN A 398 6.05 17.45 -2.51
C GLN A 398 5.66 15.97 -2.78
N ASN A 399 6.65 15.10 -3.00
CA ASN A 399 6.47 13.69 -3.38
C ASN A 399 6.61 12.71 -2.20
N LEU A 400 6.83 13.21 -0.98
CA LEU A 400 7.04 12.41 0.23
C LEU A 400 5.75 12.07 1.00
N PRO A 401 4.71 12.93 1.04
CA PRO A 401 3.46 12.60 1.73
C PRO A 401 2.85 11.28 1.25
N GLY A 402 2.43 10.44 2.20
CA GLY A 402 1.81 9.14 1.93
C GLY A 402 2.79 8.01 1.55
N LYS A 403 4.10 8.28 1.49
CA LYS A 403 5.12 7.27 1.19
C LYS A 403 5.69 6.66 2.47
N LEU A 404 6.10 5.40 2.40
CA LEU A 404 6.78 4.71 3.50
C LEU A 404 8.30 4.81 3.41
N VAL A 405 8.85 4.82 2.19
CA VAL A 405 10.30 4.81 1.97
C VAL A 405 10.69 5.81 0.89
N ASN A 406 11.82 6.49 1.07
CA ASN A 406 12.47 7.27 0.02
C ASN A 406 13.79 6.60 -0.33
N ILE A 407 13.95 6.20 -1.60
CA ILE A 407 15.19 5.62 -2.11
C ILE A 407 15.85 6.63 -3.04
N SER A 408 16.95 7.22 -2.60
CA SER A 408 17.70 8.22 -3.38
C SER A 408 19.01 7.60 -3.84
N ALA A 409 19.23 7.57 -5.16
CA ALA A 409 20.53 7.19 -5.72
C ALA A 409 21.27 8.46 -6.18
N GLU A 410 22.42 8.73 -5.58
CA GLU A 410 23.26 9.88 -5.90
C GLU A 410 24.65 9.37 -6.30
N ASN A 411 25.13 9.81 -7.47
CA ASN A 411 26.48 9.45 -7.89
C ASN A 411 27.52 10.20 -7.07
N GLU A 412 27.36 11.52 -6.96
CA GLU A 412 28.18 12.44 -6.16
C GLU A 412 27.36 13.70 -5.82
N LEU A 413 27.49 14.20 -4.59
CA LEU A 413 26.90 15.48 -4.20
C LEU A 413 27.92 16.59 -4.50
N SER A 414 27.80 17.23 -5.67
CA SER A 414 28.75 18.24 -6.16
C SER A 414 28.76 19.58 -5.41
N LYS A 415 27.85 19.75 -4.45
CA LYS A 415 27.74 20.96 -3.62
C LYS A 415 27.65 20.56 -2.15
N LYS A 416 28.18 21.43 -1.28
CA LYS A 416 28.01 21.31 0.17
C LYS A 416 26.54 21.11 0.53
N PHE A 417 26.28 20.02 1.23
CA PHE A 417 24.94 19.61 1.58
C PHE A 417 24.40 20.38 2.79
N ASN A 418 23.22 20.96 2.64
CA ASN A 418 22.47 21.55 3.76
C ASN A 418 21.71 20.44 4.50
N THR A 419 22.06 20.26 5.77
CA THR A 419 21.54 19.19 6.64
C THR A 419 20.17 19.49 7.26
N GLN A 420 19.63 20.70 7.13
CA GLN A 420 18.38 21.09 7.79
C GLN A 420 17.19 20.24 7.34
N ASN A 421 16.97 20.14 6.03
CA ASN A 421 15.86 19.35 5.48
C ASN A 421 16.05 17.84 5.69
N PHE A 422 17.30 17.37 5.75
CA PHE A 422 17.60 15.99 6.12
C PHE A 422 17.24 15.69 7.58
N LYS A 423 17.55 16.62 8.50
CA LYS A 423 17.18 16.52 9.91
C LYS A 423 15.66 16.54 10.11
N MET A 424 14.94 17.31 9.30
CA MET A 424 13.47 17.34 9.27
C MET A 424 12.89 16.03 8.72
N LEU A 425 13.43 15.51 7.61
CA LEU A 425 12.98 14.25 7.00
C LEU A 425 13.04 13.08 8.00
N THR A 426 14.08 13.07 8.84
CA THR A 426 14.32 12.01 9.82
C THR A 426 13.68 12.26 11.18
N SER A 427 13.06 13.42 11.45
CA SER A 427 12.52 13.70 12.79
C SER A 427 11.13 13.11 13.03
N GLY A 428 10.30 13.01 11.99
CA GLY A 428 8.89 12.64 12.09
C GLY A 428 7.96 13.80 12.46
N ASP A 429 8.50 15.01 12.64
CA ASP A 429 7.71 16.20 12.97
C ASP A 429 6.82 16.63 11.79
N ALA A 430 5.80 17.44 12.12
CA ALA A 430 4.98 18.07 11.09
C ALA A 430 5.82 19.08 10.29
N VAL A 431 5.74 18.98 8.96
CA VAL A 431 6.40 19.87 8.02
C VAL A 431 5.37 20.54 7.12
N ASN A 432 5.66 21.76 6.69
CA ASN A 432 4.89 22.42 5.65
C ASN A 432 5.38 21.94 4.28
N VAL A 433 4.45 21.43 3.47
CA VAL A 433 4.74 20.96 2.11
C VAL A 433 4.14 21.94 1.12
N GLU A 434 5.01 22.58 0.34
CA GLU A 434 4.60 23.36 -0.83
C GLU A 434 4.51 22.44 -2.06
N GLN A 435 3.45 22.62 -2.84
CA GLN A 435 3.19 21.92 -4.09
C GLN A 435 2.96 22.94 -5.21
N LYS A 436 3.32 22.58 -6.44
CA LYS A 436 3.10 23.47 -7.59
C LYS A 436 1.60 23.63 -7.86
N TYR A 437 1.16 24.89 -7.99
CA TYR A 437 -0.21 25.25 -8.36
C TYR A 437 -1.29 24.86 -7.35
N THR A 438 -0.93 24.52 -6.11
CA THR A 438 -1.86 24.20 -5.02
C THR A 438 -1.44 24.89 -3.72
N PRO A 439 -2.37 25.11 -2.76
CA PRO A 439 -2.02 25.63 -1.45
C PRO A 439 -1.06 24.70 -0.70
N SER A 440 -0.12 25.27 0.06
CA SER A 440 0.70 24.48 0.98
C SER A 440 -0.15 23.85 2.09
N PHE A 441 0.25 22.70 2.60
CA PHE A 441 -0.41 22.05 3.72
C PHE A 441 0.63 21.48 4.70
N ASN A 442 0.21 21.27 5.94
CA ASN A 442 1.05 20.67 6.97
C ASN A 442 0.77 19.16 7.05
N THR A 443 1.83 18.37 7.14
CA THR A 443 1.73 16.91 7.32
C THR A 443 2.98 16.37 8.03
N SER A 444 2.88 15.20 8.65
CA SER A 444 4.03 14.48 9.18
C SER A 444 4.59 13.53 8.13
N LEU A 445 5.92 13.48 8.01
CA LEU A 445 6.59 12.54 7.10
C LEU A 445 7.03 11.30 7.87
N VAL A 446 6.51 10.14 7.47
CA VAL A 446 6.83 8.82 8.04
C VAL A 446 7.81 8.03 7.17
N VAL A 447 8.55 8.75 6.33
CA VAL A 447 9.34 8.20 5.24
C VAL A 447 10.70 7.75 5.76
N LYS A 448 11.02 6.46 5.65
CA LYS A 448 12.35 5.94 5.97
C LYS A 448 13.26 6.20 4.77
N SER A 449 14.37 6.90 4.99
CA SER A 449 15.29 7.26 3.91
C SER A 449 16.38 6.23 3.73
N ILE A 450 16.57 5.78 2.49
CA ILE A 450 17.66 4.93 2.03
C ILE A 450 18.40 5.69 0.93
N ILE A 451 19.68 5.97 1.16
CA ILE A 451 20.48 6.80 0.26
C ILE A 451 21.64 5.96 -0.24
N LEU A 452 21.74 5.81 -1.56
CA LEU A 452 22.83 5.10 -2.22
C LEU A 452 23.87 6.14 -2.67
N LEU A 453 25.08 6.04 -2.11
CA LEU A 453 26.19 6.93 -2.41
C LEU A 453 27.41 6.13 -2.90
N ASN A 454 28.19 6.73 -3.78
CA ASN A 454 29.53 6.24 -4.10
C ASN A 454 30.61 6.87 -3.21
N SER A 455 30.42 8.14 -2.84
CA SER A 455 31.25 8.91 -1.92
C SER A 455 30.37 9.64 -0.91
N MET A 456 30.89 9.84 0.30
CA MET A 456 30.15 10.58 1.33
C MET A 456 29.98 12.06 0.97
N MET A 457 28.90 12.64 1.48
CA MET A 457 28.55 14.05 1.30
C MET A 457 29.51 15.00 2.03
N ASP A 458 29.89 16.11 1.41
CA ASP A 458 30.57 17.20 2.13
C ASP A 458 29.54 18.12 2.83
N THR A 459 29.82 18.52 4.06
CA THR A 459 28.98 19.42 4.85
C THR A 459 29.77 20.19 5.90
N ASP A 460 29.30 21.40 6.26
CA ASP A 460 29.85 22.18 7.39
C ASP A 460 29.20 21.80 8.74
N ASP A 461 28.23 20.88 8.77
CA ASP A 461 27.54 20.46 9.98
C ASP A 461 28.26 19.33 10.71
N LEU A 462 29.02 19.70 11.74
CA LEU A 462 29.76 18.76 12.58
C LEU A 462 29.00 18.40 13.88
N SER A 463 27.68 18.62 13.94
CA SER A 463 26.92 18.35 15.15
C SER A 463 26.62 16.86 15.34
N ASN A 464 26.63 16.38 16.59
CA ASN A 464 26.14 15.04 16.93
C ASN A 464 24.68 14.83 16.45
N GLY A 465 23.88 15.91 16.42
CA GLY A 465 22.53 15.89 15.85
C GLY A 465 22.50 15.48 14.37
N PHE A 466 23.53 15.77 13.58
CA PHE A 466 23.66 15.27 12.21
C PHE A 466 24.18 13.83 12.21
N PHE A 467 25.31 13.55 12.87
CA PHE A 467 25.97 12.24 12.81
C PHE A 467 25.09 11.09 13.31
N ARG A 468 24.30 11.29 14.38
CA ARG A 468 23.41 10.22 14.89
C ARG A 468 22.30 9.80 13.92
N ARG A 469 22.05 10.58 12.86
CA ARG A 469 21.05 10.29 11.82
C ARG A 469 21.65 9.48 10.67
N LEU A 470 22.94 9.19 10.68
CA LEU A 470 23.63 8.46 9.62
C LEU A 470 23.95 7.04 10.08
N ILE A 471 23.31 6.06 9.44
CA ILE A 471 23.73 4.65 9.52
C ILE A 471 24.48 4.34 8.23
N ILE A 472 25.81 4.45 8.26
CA ILE A 472 26.64 4.24 7.07
C ILE A 472 26.93 2.75 6.92
N LEU A 473 26.29 2.12 5.93
CA LEU A 473 26.43 0.71 5.60
C LEU A 473 27.42 0.55 4.43
N PRO A 474 28.65 0.06 4.67
CA PRO A 474 29.66 -0.08 3.63
C PRO A 474 29.47 -1.35 2.77
N PHE A 475 29.53 -1.17 1.46
CA PHE A 475 29.50 -2.20 0.41
C PHE A 475 30.89 -2.31 -0.23
N ASN A 476 31.71 -3.21 0.32
CA ASN A 476 33.14 -3.31 0.02
C ASN A 476 33.48 -4.21 -1.17
N LYS A 477 32.60 -5.17 -1.52
CA LYS A 477 32.80 -6.03 -2.69
C LYS A 477 32.58 -5.28 -3.99
N THR A 478 33.28 -5.70 -5.04
CA THR A 478 33.06 -5.24 -6.41
C THR A 478 32.92 -6.43 -7.34
N TYR A 479 31.87 -6.44 -8.15
CA TYR A 479 31.58 -7.51 -9.11
C TYR A 479 31.98 -7.07 -10.52
N ARG A 480 32.66 -7.95 -11.27
CA ARG A 480 33.03 -7.68 -12.66
C ARG A 480 31.93 -8.17 -13.60
N GLU A 481 31.68 -7.41 -14.66
CA GLU A 481 30.89 -7.93 -15.77
C GLU A 481 31.70 -8.97 -16.56
N LEU A 482 31.12 -10.15 -16.81
CA LEU A 482 31.71 -11.15 -17.68
C LEU A 482 31.34 -10.83 -19.14
N LYS A 483 32.34 -10.57 -19.99
CA LYS A 483 32.11 -10.26 -21.40
C LYS A 483 31.84 -11.54 -22.20
N ALA A 484 31.12 -11.39 -23.33
CA ALA A 484 30.85 -12.52 -24.22
C ALA A 484 32.15 -13.17 -24.71
N GLY A 485 32.28 -14.48 -24.51
CA GLY A 485 33.48 -15.24 -24.87
C GLY A 485 34.60 -15.23 -23.83
N GLU A 486 34.43 -14.53 -22.71
CA GLU A 486 35.40 -14.54 -21.61
C GLU A 486 35.13 -15.70 -20.64
N THR A 487 36.18 -16.37 -20.18
CA THR A 487 36.08 -17.38 -19.13
C THR A 487 36.21 -16.73 -17.74
N PRO A 488 35.40 -17.13 -16.74
CA PRO A 488 35.56 -16.68 -15.37
C PRO A 488 36.96 -16.97 -14.83
N VAL A 489 37.57 -15.97 -14.21
CA VAL A 489 38.87 -16.06 -13.55
C VAL A 489 38.65 -16.41 -12.08
N ALA A 490 39.40 -17.39 -11.57
CA ALA A 490 39.33 -17.79 -10.17
C ALA A 490 39.67 -16.60 -9.24
N GLY A 491 38.86 -16.40 -8.20
CA GLY A 491 39.01 -15.30 -7.24
C GLY A 491 38.39 -13.96 -7.67
N VAL A 492 37.81 -13.86 -8.87
CA VAL A 492 37.05 -12.69 -9.31
C VAL A 492 35.56 -12.95 -9.11
N ALA A 493 34.88 -12.04 -8.42
CA ALA A 493 33.42 -12.07 -8.30
C ALA A 493 32.78 -11.50 -9.57
N TYR A 494 31.78 -12.19 -10.12
CA TYR A 494 31.11 -11.80 -11.35
C TYR A 494 29.65 -11.43 -11.11
N MET A 495 29.14 -10.50 -11.90
CA MET A 495 27.72 -10.13 -11.87
C MET A 495 26.84 -11.29 -12.38
N ASP A 496 25.77 -11.60 -11.65
CA ASP A 496 24.67 -12.41 -12.17
C ASP A 496 23.55 -11.50 -12.71
N LYS A 497 23.40 -11.45 -14.03
CA LYS A 497 22.39 -10.62 -14.72
C LYS A 497 20.95 -11.05 -14.42
N THR A 498 20.74 -12.27 -13.92
CA THR A 498 19.43 -12.84 -13.57
C THR A 498 19.13 -12.76 -12.07
N LEU A 499 20.05 -12.19 -11.28
CA LEU A 499 19.94 -12.18 -9.82
C LEU A 499 18.66 -11.47 -9.34
N THR A 500 18.37 -10.28 -9.88
CA THR A 500 17.17 -9.52 -9.51
C THR A 500 15.90 -10.34 -9.73
N ASP A 501 15.77 -11.03 -10.87
CA ASP A 501 14.60 -11.86 -11.17
C ASP A 501 14.46 -13.05 -10.22
N LYS A 502 15.59 -13.65 -9.79
CA LYS A 502 15.60 -14.71 -8.78
C LYS A 502 15.12 -14.20 -7.43
N LEU A 503 15.63 -13.03 -7.01
CA LEU A 503 15.28 -12.41 -5.74
C LEU A 503 13.82 -11.93 -5.69
N LEU A 504 13.30 -11.40 -6.80
CA LEU A 504 11.89 -10.98 -6.89
C LEU A 504 10.91 -12.16 -6.72
N LYS A 505 11.31 -13.37 -7.08
CA LYS A 505 10.50 -14.59 -6.84
C LYS A 505 10.43 -14.97 -5.35
N GLU A 506 11.38 -14.52 -4.54
CA GLU A 506 11.44 -14.80 -3.10
C GLU A 506 10.77 -13.69 -2.25
N LEU A 507 10.11 -12.68 -2.84
CA LEU A 507 9.49 -11.58 -2.10
C LEU A 507 8.61 -12.01 -0.91
N PRO A 508 7.78 -13.08 -0.98
CA PRO A 508 7.05 -13.58 0.19
C PRO A 508 7.97 -14.02 1.35
N GLY A 509 9.09 -14.69 1.06
CA GLY A 509 10.09 -15.08 2.06
C GLY A 509 10.88 -13.89 2.57
N ILE A 510 11.21 -12.93 1.70
CA ILE A 510 11.88 -11.68 2.08
C ILE A 510 10.99 -10.84 3.01
N LEU A 511 9.66 -10.88 2.82
CA LEU A 511 8.71 -10.28 3.76
C LEU A 511 8.80 -10.94 5.14
N VAL A 512 8.83 -12.28 5.22
CA VAL A 512 9.00 -13.00 6.50
C VAL A 512 10.34 -12.62 7.15
N PHE A 513 11.43 -12.64 6.38
CA PHE A 513 12.76 -12.23 6.84
C PHE A 513 12.77 -10.80 7.42
N ALA A 514 12.19 -9.83 6.72
CA ALA A 514 12.10 -8.45 7.19
C ALA A 514 11.20 -8.32 8.43
N LEU A 515 10.10 -9.07 8.48
CA LEU A 515 9.21 -9.13 9.62
C LEU A 515 9.89 -9.68 10.87
N GLU A 516 10.77 -10.68 10.75
CA GLU A 516 11.60 -11.19 11.85
C GLU A 516 12.56 -10.13 12.38
N GLY A 517 13.22 -9.39 11.49
CA GLY A 517 14.03 -8.23 11.87
C GLY A 517 13.23 -7.16 12.61
N LEU A 518 12.01 -6.87 12.16
CA LEU A 518 11.12 -5.94 12.86
C LEU A 518 10.76 -6.43 14.28
N ALA A 519 10.52 -7.73 14.46
CA ALA A 519 10.22 -8.26 15.79
C ALA A 519 11.41 -8.09 16.74
N ARG A 520 12.62 -8.45 16.31
CA ARG A 520 13.85 -8.22 17.08
C ARG A 520 14.04 -6.72 17.41
N LEU A 521 13.76 -5.85 16.45
CA LEU A 521 13.86 -4.40 16.64
C LEU A 521 12.85 -3.88 17.67
N ILE A 522 11.61 -4.38 17.65
CA ILE A 522 10.57 -4.04 18.63
C ILE A 522 10.97 -4.54 20.03
N GLU A 523 11.45 -5.78 20.13
CA GLU A 523 11.91 -6.37 21.39
C GLU A 523 13.08 -5.59 22.00
N ASN A 524 13.94 -4.99 21.15
CA ASN A 524 15.07 -4.18 21.56
C ASN A 524 14.75 -2.67 21.66
N ASP A 525 13.47 -2.30 21.83
CA ASP A 525 13.01 -0.90 21.97
C ASP A 525 13.52 0.03 20.85
N PHE A 526 13.44 -0.46 19.61
CA PHE A 526 13.89 0.24 18.40
C PHE A 526 15.39 0.61 18.38
N ASN A 527 16.22 -0.09 19.16
CA ASN A 527 17.66 0.00 19.03
C ASN A 527 18.15 -0.97 17.95
N LEU A 528 18.70 -0.42 16.87
CA LEU A 528 19.27 -1.21 15.78
C LEU A 528 20.50 -2.01 16.24
N THR A 529 20.70 -3.15 15.61
CA THR A 529 21.93 -3.93 15.69
C THR A 529 23.13 -3.04 15.39
N ARG A 530 24.11 -3.03 16.29
CA ARG A 530 25.38 -2.33 16.06
C ARG A 530 26.28 -3.17 15.16
N SER A 531 26.87 -2.53 14.16
CA SER A 531 27.85 -3.15 13.28
C SER A 531 29.16 -2.39 13.37
N LYS A 532 30.26 -3.11 13.64
CA LYS A 532 31.60 -2.52 13.69
C LYS A 532 32.00 -1.87 12.38
N ALA A 533 31.59 -2.47 11.25
CA ALA A 533 31.85 -1.92 9.93
C ALA A 533 31.15 -0.57 9.73
N CYS A 534 29.90 -0.44 10.22
CA CYS A 534 29.15 0.80 10.16
C CYS A 534 29.70 1.88 11.10
N ASP A 535 30.05 1.50 12.34
CA ASP A 535 30.66 2.42 13.32
C ASP A 535 32.00 2.96 12.80
N HIS A 536 32.86 2.10 12.27
CA HIS A 536 34.12 2.50 11.66
C HIS A 536 33.93 3.41 10.44
N ALA A 537 32.92 3.15 9.60
CA ALA A 537 32.61 4.00 8.46
C ALA A 537 32.13 5.40 8.90
N LEU A 538 31.34 5.48 9.98
CA LEU A 538 30.90 6.75 10.57
C LEU A 538 32.07 7.54 11.17
N ASP A 539 32.95 6.88 11.92
CA ASP A 539 34.10 7.54 12.53
C ASP A 539 35.10 8.02 11.48
N LYS A 540 35.35 7.22 10.44
CA LYS A 540 36.13 7.65 9.28
C LYS A 540 35.54 8.92 8.65
N TYR A 541 34.22 8.96 8.43
CA TYR A 541 33.56 10.13 7.86
C TYR A 541 33.65 11.38 8.76
N LYS A 542 33.54 11.23 10.10
CA LYS A 542 33.74 12.34 11.03
C LYS A 542 35.16 12.91 10.93
N ASN A 543 36.17 12.05 10.85
CA ASN A 543 37.56 12.46 10.75
C ASN A 543 37.84 13.17 9.42
N GLU A 544 37.29 12.68 8.31
CA GLU A 544 37.36 13.34 7.00
C GLU A 544 36.75 14.75 7.02
N LEU A 545 35.63 14.95 7.71
CA LEU A 545 35.00 16.28 7.84
C LEU A 545 35.69 17.21 8.85
N ASN A 546 36.38 16.67 9.85
CA ASN A 546 37.07 17.45 10.88
C ASN A 546 38.51 16.95 11.16
N PRO A 547 39.46 17.20 10.23
CA PRO A 547 40.87 16.83 10.43
C PRO A 547 41.52 17.53 11.63
N VAL A 548 40.93 18.63 12.13
CA VAL A 548 41.39 19.32 13.33
C VAL A 548 41.26 18.41 14.56
N ALA A 549 40.25 17.54 14.61
CA ALA A 549 40.09 16.58 15.69
C ALA A 549 41.27 15.60 15.76
N GLU A 550 41.64 15.03 14.60
CA GLU A 550 42.76 14.10 14.47
C GLU A 550 44.09 14.77 14.83
N PHE A 551 44.33 15.99 14.34
CA PHE A 551 45.50 16.79 14.73
C PHE A 551 45.59 17.00 16.25
N VAL A 552 44.48 17.33 16.92
CA VAL A 552 44.47 17.53 18.37
C VAL A 552 44.86 16.24 19.10
N ILE A 553 44.27 15.11 18.70
CA ILE A 553 44.50 13.82 19.37
C ILE A 553 45.96 13.36 19.19
N GLU A 554 46.52 13.53 17.99
CA GLU A 554 47.86 13.04 17.68
C GLU A 554 48.97 13.98 18.15
N GLN A 555 48.80 15.27 17.88
CA GLN A 555 49.88 16.25 17.96
C GLN A 555 49.78 17.15 19.19
N VAL A 556 48.60 17.35 19.77
CA VAL A 556 48.43 18.22 20.94
C VAL A 556 48.55 17.40 22.22
N TYR A 557 49.29 17.91 23.19
CA TYR A 557 49.46 17.27 24.49
C TYR A 557 49.25 18.25 25.64
N GLU A 558 48.82 17.71 26.77
CA GLU A 558 48.67 18.45 28.02
C GLU A 558 50.02 18.58 28.73
N ASP A 559 50.39 19.81 29.08
CA ASP A 559 51.55 20.13 29.90
C ASP A 559 51.31 21.47 30.60
N ASP A 560 51.20 21.44 31.93
CA ASP A 560 50.95 22.63 32.76
C ASP A 560 52.01 23.73 32.58
N ALA A 561 53.23 23.37 32.16
CA ALA A 561 54.30 24.33 31.87
C ALA A 561 54.24 24.89 30.45
N ALA A 562 53.49 24.27 29.54
CA ALA A 562 53.42 24.70 28.15
C ALA A 562 52.65 26.02 28.00
N VAL A 563 53.27 26.96 27.29
CA VAL A 563 52.69 28.25 26.91
C VAL A 563 52.88 28.43 25.42
N THR A 564 51.87 28.05 24.65
CA THR A 564 51.95 27.98 23.19
C THR A 564 51.22 29.16 22.57
N LEU A 565 51.81 29.78 21.54
CA LEU A 565 51.21 30.92 20.85
C LEU A 565 49.90 30.48 20.19
N ARG A 566 48.79 31.18 20.43
CA ARG A 566 47.48 30.76 19.91
C ARG A 566 47.47 30.63 18.39
N SER A 567 48.20 31.51 17.67
CA SER A 567 48.28 31.44 16.21
C SER A 567 49.10 30.25 15.71
N SER A 568 50.07 29.74 16.47
CA SER A 568 50.95 28.66 16.01
C SER A 568 50.18 27.35 15.83
N PHE A 569 49.18 27.05 16.67
CA PHE A 569 48.35 25.84 16.51
C PHE A 569 47.75 25.70 15.11
N LYS A 570 47.36 26.80 14.48
CA LYS A 570 46.83 26.77 13.10
C LYS A 570 47.94 26.50 12.08
N ASP A 571 49.11 27.09 12.27
CA ASP A 571 50.25 26.92 11.38
C ASP A 571 50.80 25.49 11.48
N ASP A 572 50.85 24.97 12.70
CA ASP A 572 51.19 23.60 13.05
C ASP A 572 50.18 22.60 12.49
N PHE A 573 48.87 22.86 12.66
CA PHE A 573 47.82 22.10 12.00
C PHE A 573 47.98 22.10 10.49
N ASN A 574 48.19 23.26 9.86
CA ASN A 574 48.31 23.34 8.40
C ASN A 574 49.55 22.61 7.86
N ARG A 575 50.62 22.52 8.67
CA ARG A 575 51.81 21.74 8.37
C ARG A 575 51.50 20.24 8.43
N TRP A 576 50.96 19.78 9.56
CA TRP A 576 50.53 18.40 9.77
C TRP A 576 49.50 17.96 8.71
N ALA A 577 48.51 18.81 8.42
CA ALA A 577 47.49 18.55 7.42
C ALA A 577 48.09 18.32 6.04
N LYS A 578 49.06 19.16 5.63
CA LYS A 578 49.76 19.01 4.36
C LYS A 578 50.56 17.70 4.29
N GLU A 579 51.22 17.31 5.37
CA GLU A 579 52.00 16.07 5.47
C GLU A 579 51.10 14.82 5.42
N ASN A 580 49.87 14.93 5.93
CA ASN A 580 48.88 13.85 5.97
C ASN A 580 47.83 13.91 4.83
N GLY A 581 48.01 14.80 3.85
CA GLY A 581 47.14 14.90 2.67
C GLY A 581 45.79 15.59 2.90
N PHE A 582 45.58 16.25 4.03
CA PHE A 582 44.40 17.04 4.34
C PHE A 582 44.49 18.48 3.80
N GLU A 583 43.33 19.10 3.56
CA GLU A 583 43.25 20.51 3.18
C GLU A 583 43.59 21.44 4.36
N LYS A 584 44.30 22.54 4.05
CA LYS A 584 44.60 23.58 5.03
C LYS A 584 43.34 24.37 5.43
N VAL A 585 43.26 24.79 6.68
CA VAL A 585 42.21 25.70 7.14
C VAL A 585 42.71 27.15 7.03
N SER A 586 42.22 27.86 6.03
CA SER A 586 42.63 29.24 5.72
C SER A 586 42.13 30.26 6.76
N ASN A 587 40.92 30.08 7.30
CA ASN A 587 40.29 31.03 8.22
C ASN A 587 40.69 30.71 9.67
N SER A 588 41.45 31.61 10.31
CA SER A 588 41.95 31.42 11.68
C SER A 588 40.85 31.35 12.73
N ARG A 589 39.73 32.07 12.54
CA ARG A 589 38.60 32.01 13.47
C ARG A 589 37.92 30.63 13.38
N LYS A 590 37.63 30.16 12.16
CA LYS A 590 37.04 28.83 11.92
C LYS A 590 37.91 27.72 12.51
N PHE A 591 39.23 27.76 12.30
CA PHE A 591 40.16 26.81 12.92
C PHE A 591 40.05 26.85 14.45
N MET A 592 40.17 28.03 15.06
CA MET A 592 40.15 28.15 16.52
C MET A 592 38.82 27.70 17.13
N ASP A 593 37.69 27.93 16.46
CA ASP A 593 36.38 27.49 16.93
C ASP A 593 36.28 25.95 16.90
N LEU A 594 36.79 25.31 15.84
CA LEU A 594 36.86 23.84 15.75
C LEU A 594 37.82 23.25 16.78
N PHE A 595 39.02 23.82 16.88
CA PHE A 595 40.07 23.42 17.81
C PHE A 595 39.56 23.43 19.26
N LYS A 596 38.92 24.52 19.69
CA LYS A 596 38.35 24.62 21.04
C LYS A 596 37.23 23.63 21.29
N ARG A 597 36.32 23.43 20.32
CA ARG A 597 35.25 22.42 20.45
C ARG A 597 35.82 21.02 20.65
N VAL A 598 36.88 20.68 19.90
CA VAL A 598 37.56 19.39 20.06
C VAL A 598 38.19 19.31 21.45
N LEU A 599 38.91 20.35 21.90
CA LEU A 599 39.48 20.34 23.27
C LEU A 599 38.41 20.14 24.35
N GLU A 600 37.25 20.78 24.23
CA GLU A 600 36.10 20.59 25.13
C GLU A 600 35.56 19.16 25.06
N GLU A 601 35.41 18.58 23.86
CA GLU A 601 34.95 17.21 23.64
C GLU A 601 35.87 16.18 24.29
N TYR A 602 37.19 16.36 24.16
CA TYR A 602 38.20 15.50 24.77
C TYR A 602 38.56 15.88 26.21
N LYS A 603 37.87 16.88 26.79
CA LYS A 603 38.08 17.39 28.16
C LYS A 603 39.52 17.83 28.45
N MET A 604 40.21 18.34 27.43
CA MET A 604 41.59 18.84 27.56
C MET A 604 41.57 20.25 28.20
N PRO A 605 42.12 20.43 29.42
CA PRO A 605 42.10 21.70 30.10
C PRO A 605 43.07 22.70 29.46
N TYR A 606 42.65 23.95 29.33
CA TYR A 606 43.53 25.02 28.87
C TYR A 606 43.11 26.39 29.41
N GLN A 607 44.03 27.35 29.40
CA GLN A 607 43.73 28.75 29.74
C GLN A 607 44.21 29.69 28.65
N GLU A 608 43.37 30.65 28.25
CA GLU A 608 43.77 31.73 27.34
C GLU A 608 44.28 32.95 28.11
N GLY A 609 45.41 33.49 27.69
CA GLY A 609 46.00 34.68 28.28
C GLY A 609 46.68 35.57 27.25
N LYS A 610 46.82 36.87 27.57
CA LYS A 610 47.53 37.83 26.73
C LYS A 610 48.89 38.17 27.35
N ILE A 611 49.97 37.95 26.60
CA ILE A 611 51.34 38.26 27.01
C ILE A 611 51.96 39.14 25.93
N ASN A 612 52.46 40.33 26.30
CA ASN A 612 53.11 41.28 25.38
C ASN A 612 52.33 41.59 24.08
N GLY A 613 50.99 41.64 24.16
CA GLY A 613 50.14 41.95 23.01
C GLY A 613 49.62 40.73 22.24
N TYR A 614 50.18 39.54 22.47
CA TYR A 614 49.82 38.30 21.77
C TYR A 614 49.00 37.36 22.64
N TRP A 615 48.13 36.56 22.02
CA TRP A 615 47.31 35.56 22.70
C TRP A 615 48.04 34.22 22.77
N TYR A 616 48.04 33.61 23.95
CA TYR A 616 48.64 32.31 24.24
C TYR A 616 47.60 31.37 24.84
N ILE A 617 47.81 30.08 24.61
CA ILE A 617 47.11 28.98 25.28
C ILE A 617 48.11 28.34 26.24
N LYS A 618 47.75 28.31 27.52
CA LYS A 618 48.52 27.64 28.59
C LYS A 618 47.94 26.26 28.85
N GLY A 619 48.80 25.30 29.18
CA GLY A 619 48.41 23.92 29.46
C GLY A 619 48.48 22.99 28.26
N LEU A 620 48.75 23.51 27.06
CA LEU A 620 48.77 22.72 25.82
C LEU A 620 50.02 23.01 24.98
N GLY A 621 50.71 21.94 24.57
CA GLY A 621 51.83 21.95 23.62
C GLY A 621 51.51 21.19 22.34
N VAL A 622 52.40 21.27 21.34
CA VAL A 622 52.32 20.52 20.07
C VAL A 622 53.60 19.71 19.87
N ARG A 623 53.50 18.45 19.43
CA ARG A 623 54.60 17.47 19.28
C ARG A 623 55.35 17.50 17.94
N LEU A 624 55.16 18.54 17.12
CA LEU A 624 55.70 18.62 15.75
C LEU A 624 57.22 18.79 15.67
#